data_AF-A0A133VDS9-F1
#
_entry.id   AF-A0A133VDS9-F1
#
_cell.length_a   1.000
_cell.length_b   1.000
_cell.length_c   1.000
_cell.angle_alpha   90.00
_cell.angle_beta   90.00
_cell.angle_gamma   90.00
#
_symmetry.space_group_name_H-M   'P 1'
#
loop_
_entity.id
_entity.type
_entity.pdbx_description
1 polymer ?
#
loop_
_entity_poly.entity_id
_entity_poly.type
_entity_poly.pdbx_seq_one_letter_code
_entity_poly.pdbx_strand_id
1 'polypeptide(L)'
;MGSEEKKAQKRVTVALDSENLERLEKIKSELMTSKSEVIRRALPYLEVILERGNISPQGLETILDLRYRPDNLIFDIGLFQAFLDEIGEGSDQLKEDIRQIGKEFYSEYCDIGIIKPIECLKRLERTNLYTLIVGSDDSFTLVPTIPEMRKFLKVFFEGYLEASPNKGEVRIVHGKIRIKINKRGNETS
;
A
#
# COMPACT_ATOMS: atom_id res chain seq x y z
N MET A 1 -25.06 47.69 -9.50
CA MET A 1 -23.78 47.82 -8.76
C MET A 1 -23.71 46.64 -7.81
N GLY A 2 -23.04 45.57 -8.23
CA GLY A 2 -22.93 44.33 -7.45
C GLY A 2 -21.99 44.53 -6.28
N SER A 3 -22.47 44.26 -5.08
CA SER A 3 -21.64 44.13 -3.88
C SER A 3 -20.82 42.85 -4.00
N GLU A 4 -19.54 42.97 -4.37
CA GLU A 4 -18.55 41.96 -4.06
C GLU A 4 -18.45 41.87 -2.54
N GLU A 5 -19.10 40.87 -1.98
CA GLU A 5 -18.91 40.45 -0.60
C GLU A 5 -17.43 40.01 -0.46
N LYS A 6 -16.57 40.92 -0.02
CA LYS A 6 -15.24 40.56 0.47
C LYS A 6 -15.44 39.52 1.56
N LYS A 7 -15.21 38.24 1.28
CA LYS A 7 -15.23 37.14 2.26
C LYS A 7 -14.48 37.60 3.50
N ALA A 8 -15.21 37.89 4.58
CA ALA A 8 -14.64 38.41 5.81
C ALA A 8 -13.62 37.41 6.35
N GLN A 9 -12.36 37.82 6.46
CA GLN A 9 -11.31 36.98 7.04
C GLN A 9 -11.53 36.88 8.56
N LYS A 10 -11.77 35.66 9.04
CA LYS A 10 -11.84 35.37 10.48
C LYS A 10 -10.45 35.02 11.00
N ARG A 11 -10.05 35.63 12.11
CA ARG A 11 -8.78 35.34 12.78
C ARG A 11 -8.91 34.06 13.61
N VAL A 12 -7.94 33.17 13.46
CA VAL A 12 -7.79 31.97 14.28
C VAL A 12 -6.43 32.05 15.00
N THR A 13 -6.42 31.75 16.29
CA THR A 13 -5.21 31.60 17.09
C THR A 13 -5.15 30.16 17.58
N VAL A 14 -4.03 29.48 17.40
CA VAL A 14 -3.85 28.06 17.73
C VAL A 14 -2.58 27.92 18.56
N ALA A 15 -2.65 27.14 19.64
CA ALA A 15 -1.48 26.70 20.39
C ALA A 15 -0.94 25.40 19.75
N LEU A 16 0.36 25.35 19.52
CA LEU A 16 1.06 24.17 19.01
C LEU A 16 2.10 23.74 20.05
N ASP A 17 2.27 22.44 20.23
CA ASP A 17 3.45 21.90 20.90
C ASP A 17 4.71 22.16 20.06
N SER A 18 5.88 21.94 20.68
CA SER A 18 7.17 22.17 20.05
C SER A 18 7.37 21.34 18.78
N GLU A 19 6.93 20.07 18.77
CA GLU A 19 7.08 19.16 17.64
C GLU A 19 6.30 19.65 16.40
N ASN A 20 5.05 20.04 16.59
CA ASN A 20 4.20 20.55 15.51
C ASN A 20 4.61 21.96 15.08
N LEU A 21 5.17 22.77 15.97
CA LEU A 21 5.76 24.06 15.61
C LEU A 21 6.99 23.87 14.70
N GLU A 22 7.87 22.94 15.04
CA GLU A 22 9.05 22.61 14.21
C GLU A 22 8.64 22.11 12.81
N ARG A 23 7.63 21.22 12.73
CA ARG A 23 7.07 20.76 11.45
C ARG A 23 6.54 21.93 10.61
N LEU A 24 5.77 22.82 11.23
CA LEU A 24 5.22 24.00 10.54
C LEU A 24 6.32 24.93 10.05
N GLU A 25 7.38 25.15 10.84
CA GLU A 25 8.52 25.98 10.43
C GLU A 25 9.30 25.36 9.26
N LYS A 26 9.49 24.04 9.26
CA LYS A 26 10.11 23.31 8.15
C LYS A 26 9.32 23.49 6.85
N ILE A 27 8.01 23.19 6.87
CA ILE A 27 7.14 23.32 5.68
C ILE A 27 7.09 24.78 5.20
N LYS A 28 7.00 25.73 6.13
CA LYS A 28 7.05 27.17 5.82
C LYS A 28 8.32 27.54 5.05
N SER A 29 9.47 27.02 5.49
CA SER A 29 10.77 27.25 4.86
C SER A 29 10.83 26.63 3.47
N GLU A 30 10.41 25.37 3.32
CA GLU A 30 10.42 24.66 2.04
C GLU A 30 9.50 25.33 0.99
N LEU A 31 8.34 25.80 1.42
CA LEU A 31 7.37 26.48 0.55
C LEU A 31 7.61 27.99 0.39
N MET A 32 8.63 28.54 1.06
CA MET A 32 8.95 29.97 1.11
C MET A 32 7.71 30.86 1.37
N THR A 33 6.91 30.51 2.37
CA THR A 33 5.64 31.19 2.64
C THR A 33 5.43 31.58 4.12
N SER A 34 4.25 32.03 4.51
CA SER A 34 3.89 32.31 5.90
C SER A 34 3.22 31.09 6.58
N LYS A 35 3.27 31.02 7.91
CA LYS A 35 2.56 29.98 8.69
C LYS A 35 1.07 29.93 8.36
N SER A 36 0.43 31.10 8.28
CA SER A 36 -0.99 31.19 7.93
C SER A 36 -1.29 30.65 6.54
N GLU A 37 -0.38 30.85 5.59
CA GLU A 37 -0.52 30.31 4.24
C GLU A 37 -0.33 28.78 4.21
N VAL A 38 0.61 28.23 4.98
CA VAL A 38 0.74 26.77 5.13
C VAL A 38 -0.56 26.17 5.66
N ILE A 39 -1.13 26.74 6.72
CA ILE A 39 -2.40 26.25 7.30
C ILE A 39 -3.54 26.36 6.28
N ARG A 40 -3.67 27.50 5.58
CA ARG A 40 -4.70 27.68 4.54
C ARG A 40 -4.58 26.65 3.41
N ARG A 41 -3.35 26.34 2.98
CA ARG A 41 -3.10 25.32 1.95
C ARG A 41 -3.38 23.91 2.45
N ALA A 42 -3.16 23.62 3.73
CA ALA A 42 -3.41 22.30 4.31
C ALA A 42 -4.90 21.97 4.47
N LEU A 43 -5.76 22.97 4.69
CA LEU A 43 -7.19 22.78 4.97
C LEU A 43 -7.92 21.96 3.89
N PRO A 44 -7.81 22.26 2.57
CA PRO A 44 -8.45 21.45 1.53
C PRO A 44 -7.98 19.99 1.52
N TYR A 45 -6.69 19.73 1.80
CA TYR A 45 -6.18 18.36 1.88
C TYR A 45 -6.79 17.61 3.07
N LEU A 46 -6.88 18.28 4.23
CA LEU A 46 -7.49 17.69 5.41
C LEU A 46 -8.98 17.38 5.19
N GLU A 47 -9.71 18.28 4.53
CA GLU A 47 -11.12 18.08 4.16
C GLU A 47 -11.29 16.82 3.29
N VAL A 48 -10.50 16.69 2.22
CA VAL A 48 -10.52 15.50 1.35
C VAL A 48 -10.22 14.22 2.14
N ILE A 49 -9.24 14.22 3.05
CA ILE A 49 -8.88 13.05 3.86
C ILE A 49 -10.03 12.66 4.79
N LEU A 50 -10.68 13.65 5.42
CA LEU A 50 -11.80 13.42 6.33
C LEU A 50 -13.03 12.86 5.60
N GLU A 51 -13.35 13.39 4.41
CA GLU A 51 -14.46 12.90 3.58
C GLU A 51 -14.25 11.47 3.08
N ARG A 52 -13.00 11.09 2.81
CA ARG A 52 -12.63 9.79 2.23
C ARG A 52 -12.38 8.68 3.26
N GLY A 53 -12.64 8.95 4.53
CA GLY A 53 -12.48 7.97 5.61
C GLY A 53 -11.09 8.03 6.24
N ASN A 54 -10.85 9.10 7.00
CA ASN A 54 -9.80 9.29 8.01
C ASN A 54 -8.53 8.42 7.81
N ILE A 55 -7.80 8.67 6.72
CA ILE A 55 -6.55 7.97 6.39
C ILE A 55 -5.45 8.49 7.32
N SER A 56 -4.71 7.59 7.98
CA SER A 56 -3.58 7.99 8.82
C SER A 56 -2.43 8.57 7.98
N PRO A 57 -1.56 9.42 8.54
CA PRO A 57 -0.39 9.94 7.83
C PRO A 57 0.48 8.84 7.20
N GLN A 58 0.75 7.74 7.94
CA GLN A 58 1.52 6.61 7.42
C GLN A 58 0.78 5.88 6.29
N GLY A 59 -0.55 5.80 6.36
CA GLY A 59 -1.38 5.24 5.30
C GLY A 59 -1.31 6.08 4.02
N LEU A 60 -1.38 7.41 4.16
CA LEU A 60 -1.25 8.34 3.05
C LEU A 60 0.14 8.26 2.41
N GLU A 61 1.21 8.24 3.21
CA GLU A 61 2.59 8.06 2.75
C GLU A 61 2.73 6.77 1.95
N THR A 62 2.21 5.64 2.46
CA THR A 62 2.25 4.36 1.74
C THR A 62 1.50 4.42 0.40
N ILE A 63 0.35 5.09 0.35
CA ILE A 63 -0.42 5.26 -0.89
C ILE A 63 0.36 6.11 -1.90
N LEU A 64 0.99 7.19 -1.46
CA LEU A 64 1.80 8.06 -2.32
C LEU A 64 3.05 7.32 -2.81
N ASP A 65 3.76 6.58 -1.96
CA ASP A 65 4.89 5.74 -2.34
C ASP A 65 4.50 4.76 -3.45
N LEU A 66 3.39 4.05 -3.27
CA LEU A 66 2.91 3.10 -4.27
C LEU A 66 2.49 3.82 -5.54
N ARG A 67 1.93 5.03 -5.47
CA ARG A 67 1.52 5.78 -6.65
C ARG A 67 2.70 6.36 -7.44
N TYR A 68 3.76 6.79 -6.76
CA TYR A 68 4.94 7.40 -7.40
C TYR A 68 6.00 6.39 -7.82
N ARG A 69 5.85 5.13 -7.42
CA ARG A 69 6.63 4.01 -7.92
C ARG A 69 6.38 3.82 -9.44
N PRO A 70 7.41 3.88 -10.29
CA PRO A 70 7.25 3.87 -11.75
C PRO A 70 6.68 2.54 -12.29
N ASP A 71 6.78 1.49 -11.49
CA ASP A 71 6.28 0.14 -11.69
C ASP A 71 4.78 -0.02 -11.36
N ASN A 72 4.15 0.98 -10.74
CA ASN A 72 2.75 0.89 -10.31
C ASN A 72 1.83 1.79 -11.16
N LEU A 73 0.71 1.21 -11.59
CA LEU A 73 -0.35 1.88 -12.33
C LEU A 73 -1.66 1.83 -11.54
N ILE A 74 -2.38 2.95 -11.49
CA ILE A 74 -3.79 2.92 -11.09
C ILE A 74 -4.56 2.42 -12.30
N PHE A 75 -5.25 1.29 -12.13
CA PHE A 75 -5.91 0.59 -13.21
C PHE A 75 -7.36 0.27 -12.82
N ASP A 76 -8.27 0.33 -13.77
CA ASP A 76 -9.68 -0.01 -13.55
C ASP A 76 -9.84 -1.53 -13.38
N ILE A 77 -10.55 -1.95 -12.32
CA ILE A 77 -10.70 -3.36 -11.98
C ILE A 77 -11.46 -4.13 -13.06
N GLY A 78 -12.48 -3.53 -13.68
CA GLY A 78 -13.26 -4.17 -14.74
C GLY A 78 -12.46 -4.37 -16.02
N LEU A 79 -11.64 -3.37 -16.39
CA LEU A 79 -10.69 -3.53 -17.50
C LEU A 79 -9.66 -4.61 -17.20
N PHE A 80 -9.11 -4.65 -15.99
CA PHE A 80 -8.11 -5.65 -15.64
C PHE A 80 -8.71 -7.06 -15.65
N GLN A 81 -9.94 -7.21 -15.16
CA GLN A 81 -10.67 -8.46 -15.23
C GLN A 81 -10.83 -8.95 -16.67
N ALA A 82 -11.22 -8.06 -17.60
CA ALA A 82 -11.33 -8.43 -19.01
C ALA A 82 -10.00 -8.95 -19.62
N PHE A 83 -8.86 -8.36 -19.25
CA PHE A 83 -7.56 -8.88 -19.64
C PHE A 83 -7.27 -10.27 -19.03
N LEU A 84 -7.58 -10.45 -17.75
CA LEU A 84 -7.36 -11.73 -17.06
C LEU A 84 -8.24 -12.86 -17.61
N ASP A 85 -9.48 -12.53 -17.99
CA ASP A 85 -10.41 -13.45 -18.64
C ASP A 85 -9.85 -13.92 -19.99
N GLU A 86 -9.31 -12.99 -20.80
CA GLU A 86 -8.67 -13.30 -22.08
C GLU A 86 -7.39 -14.15 -21.90
N ILE A 87 -6.56 -13.83 -20.90
CA ILE A 87 -5.34 -14.59 -20.60
C ILE A 87 -5.66 -16.02 -20.16
N GLY A 88 -6.82 -16.25 -19.53
CA GLY A 88 -7.20 -17.54 -19.01
C GLY A 88 -6.13 -18.05 -18.02
N GLU A 89 -5.71 -19.31 -18.13
CA GLU A 89 -4.70 -19.91 -17.24
C GLU A 89 -3.29 -19.32 -17.38
N GLY A 90 -3.03 -18.56 -18.44
CA GLY A 90 -1.69 -18.08 -18.78
C GLY A 90 -0.77 -19.19 -19.27
N SER A 91 0.25 -18.80 -20.04
CA SER A 91 1.31 -19.71 -20.48
C SER A 91 2.25 -20.06 -19.32
N ASP A 92 3.02 -21.13 -19.48
CA ASP A 92 4.05 -21.49 -18.50
C ASP A 92 5.14 -20.42 -18.42
N GLN A 93 5.47 -19.77 -19.54
CA GLN A 93 6.38 -18.62 -19.55
C GLN A 93 5.86 -17.48 -18.70
N LEU A 94 4.58 -17.11 -18.85
CA LEU A 94 3.97 -16.05 -18.04
C LEU A 94 4.02 -16.38 -16.55
N LYS A 95 3.77 -17.65 -16.18
CA LYS A 95 3.86 -18.09 -14.79
C LYS A 95 5.28 -17.99 -14.25
N GLU A 96 6.29 -18.34 -15.05
CA GLU A 96 7.69 -18.19 -14.64
C GLU A 96 8.07 -16.72 -14.49
N ASP A 97 7.66 -15.85 -15.42
CA ASP A 97 7.90 -14.41 -15.33
C ASP A 97 7.26 -13.83 -14.05
N ILE A 98 6.01 -14.22 -13.73
CA ILE A 98 5.32 -13.80 -12.50
C ILE A 98 6.04 -14.32 -11.25
N ARG A 99 6.54 -15.56 -11.27
CA ARG A 99 7.32 -16.14 -10.17
C ARG A 99 8.61 -15.34 -9.97
N GLN A 100 9.28 -14.98 -11.04
CA GLN A 100 10.51 -14.18 -11.01
C GLN A 100 10.26 -12.77 -10.46
N ILE A 101 9.18 -12.11 -10.90
CA ILE A 101 8.73 -10.83 -10.33
C ILE A 101 8.51 -10.97 -8.82
N GLY A 102 7.90 -12.07 -8.35
CA GLY A 102 7.74 -12.33 -6.91
C GLY A 102 9.06 -12.39 -6.14
N LYS A 103 10.11 -13.00 -6.73
CA LYS A 103 11.46 -13.08 -6.15
C LYS A 103 12.13 -11.70 -6.08
N GLU A 104 12.04 -10.95 -7.17
CA GLU A 104 12.60 -9.59 -7.27
C GLU A 104 11.92 -8.65 -6.25
N PHE A 105 10.60 -8.75 -6.14
CA PHE A 105 9.81 -7.96 -5.20
C PHE A 105 10.24 -8.17 -3.74
N TYR A 106 10.57 -9.41 -3.35
CA TYR A 106 11.13 -9.66 -2.01
C TYR A 106 12.46 -8.92 -1.79
N SER A 107 13.33 -8.93 -2.80
CA SER A 107 14.66 -8.30 -2.73
C SER A 107 14.54 -6.79 -2.57
N GLU A 108 13.71 -6.15 -3.38
CA GLU A 108 13.44 -4.71 -3.28
C GLU A 108 12.84 -4.31 -1.92
N TYR A 109 11.97 -5.15 -1.37
CA TYR A 109 11.36 -4.89 -0.06
C TYR A 109 12.39 -5.01 1.07
N CYS A 110 13.34 -5.93 0.95
CA CYS A 110 14.47 -6.02 1.87
C CYS A 110 15.35 -4.78 1.84
N ASP A 111 15.62 -4.23 0.65
CA ASP A 111 16.45 -3.04 0.48
C ASP A 111 15.88 -1.81 1.20
N ILE A 112 14.55 -1.76 1.38
CA ILE A 112 13.85 -0.71 2.14
C ILE A 112 13.48 -1.14 3.58
N GLY A 113 14.03 -2.26 4.07
CA GLY A 113 13.88 -2.74 5.45
C GLY A 113 12.59 -3.50 5.76
N ILE A 114 11.80 -3.87 4.75
CA ILE A 114 10.57 -4.65 4.92
C ILE A 114 10.88 -6.14 4.78
N ILE A 115 11.07 -6.82 5.92
CA ILE A 115 11.51 -8.22 5.95
C ILE A 115 10.39 -9.15 6.42
N LYS A 116 9.47 -8.65 7.27
CA LYS A 116 8.43 -9.50 7.85
C LYS A 116 7.30 -9.76 6.84
N PRO A 117 6.86 -11.01 6.66
CA PRO A 117 5.77 -11.34 5.74
C PRO A 117 4.50 -10.51 5.96
N ILE A 118 4.12 -10.27 7.22
CA ILE A 118 2.93 -9.45 7.54
C ILE A 118 3.07 -8.00 7.08
N GLU A 119 4.25 -7.40 7.19
CA GLU A 119 4.50 -6.02 6.76
C GLU A 119 4.44 -5.91 5.24
N CYS A 120 5.04 -6.87 4.53
CA CYS A 120 4.93 -6.97 3.08
C CYS A 120 3.47 -7.12 2.64
N LEU A 121 2.73 -8.06 3.23
CA LEU A 121 1.35 -8.34 2.85
C LEU A 121 0.43 -7.13 3.10
N LYS A 122 0.63 -6.40 4.21
CA LYS A 122 -0.11 -5.17 4.52
C LYS A 122 0.23 -4.02 3.57
N ARG A 123 1.49 -3.89 3.16
CA ARG A 123 1.91 -2.87 2.19
C ARG A 123 1.31 -3.15 0.82
N LEU A 124 1.41 -4.40 0.35
CA LEU A 124 0.89 -4.79 -0.95
C LEU A 124 -0.64 -4.79 -0.99
N GLU A 125 -1.36 -5.03 0.11
CA GLU A 125 -2.82 -4.87 0.20
C GLU A 125 -3.29 -3.47 -0.29
N ARG A 126 -2.47 -2.43 -0.10
CA ARG A 126 -2.78 -1.05 -0.54
C ARG A 126 -2.81 -0.88 -2.06
N THR A 127 -2.33 -1.85 -2.83
CA THR A 127 -2.44 -1.88 -4.30
C THR A 127 -3.79 -2.42 -4.77
N ASN A 128 -4.69 -2.81 -3.86
CA ASN A 128 -6.01 -3.37 -4.14
C ASN A 128 -6.01 -4.69 -4.93
N LEU A 129 -4.91 -5.44 -4.94
CA LEU A 129 -4.88 -6.79 -5.56
C LEU A 129 -5.70 -7.81 -4.75
N TYR A 130 -5.77 -7.62 -3.43
CA TYR A 130 -6.50 -8.47 -2.49
C TYR A 130 -6.82 -7.73 -1.19
N THR A 131 -7.74 -8.28 -0.40
CA THR A 131 -7.90 -7.97 1.04
C THR A 131 -7.18 -9.01 1.89
N LEU A 132 -6.45 -8.56 2.91
CA LEU A 132 -5.70 -9.39 3.84
C LEU A 132 -6.53 -9.70 5.10
N ILE A 133 -6.60 -10.98 5.45
CA ILE A 133 -7.13 -11.46 6.72
C ILE A 133 -5.99 -12.14 7.48
N VAL A 134 -5.67 -11.61 8.66
CA VAL A 134 -4.63 -12.14 9.52
C VAL A 134 -5.25 -13.15 10.47
N GLY A 135 -4.87 -14.42 10.35
CA GLY A 135 -5.28 -15.48 11.29
C GLY A 135 -4.33 -15.60 12.47
N SER A 136 -3.03 -15.54 12.20
CA SER A 136 -1.94 -15.47 13.20
C SER A 136 -0.71 -14.84 12.56
N ASP A 137 0.37 -14.65 13.33
CA ASP A 137 1.64 -14.10 12.84
C ASP A 137 2.27 -14.89 11.68
N ASP A 138 1.88 -16.16 11.50
CA ASP A 138 2.39 -17.06 10.46
C ASP A 138 1.30 -17.59 9.53
N SER A 139 0.07 -17.08 9.62
CA SER A 139 -1.06 -17.60 8.86
C SER A 139 -1.93 -16.46 8.34
N PHE A 140 -1.93 -16.33 7.01
CA PHE A 140 -2.60 -15.25 6.30
C PHE A 140 -3.58 -15.80 5.27
N THR A 141 -4.69 -15.11 5.09
CA THR A 141 -5.63 -15.38 4.00
C THR A 141 -5.76 -14.14 3.15
N LEU A 142 -5.53 -14.28 1.85
CA LEU A 142 -5.75 -13.22 0.86
C LEU A 142 -7.05 -13.52 0.12
N VAL A 143 -7.92 -12.52 0.06
CA VAL A 143 -9.15 -12.53 -0.73
C VAL A 143 -8.87 -11.68 -1.97
N PRO A 144 -8.62 -12.29 -3.15
CA PRO A 144 -8.34 -11.53 -4.36
C PRO A 144 -9.51 -10.60 -4.70
N THR A 145 -9.20 -9.39 -5.16
CA THR A 145 -10.21 -8.43 -5.61
C THR A 145 -10.93 -8.92 -6.86
N ILE A 146 -10.16 -9.51 -7.79
CA ILE A 146 -10.67 -10.21 -8.97
C ILE A 146 -10.42 -11.71 -8.76
N PRO A 147 -11.44 -12.57 -8.80
CA PRO A 147 -11.28 -14.00 -8.55
C PRO A 147 -10.20 -14.64 -9.43
N GLU A 148 -10.11 -14.27 -10.70
CA GLU A 148 -9.20 -14.82 -11.72
C GLU A 148 -7.73 -14.60 -11.36
N MET A 149 -7.43 -13.54 -10.60
CA MET A 149 -6.06 -13.25 -10.13
C MET A 149 -5.50 -14.31 -9.20
N ARG A 150 -6.34 -15.14 -8.57
CA ARG A 150 -5.92 -16.11 -7.54
C ARG A 150 -4.76 -17.00 -7.97
N LYS A 151 -4.74 -17.44 -9.22
CA LYS A 151 -3.69 -18.31 -9.78
C LYS A 151 -2.38 -17.56 -9.99
N PHE A 152 -2.45 -16.32 -10.47
CA PHE A 152 -1.27 -15.47 -10.70
C PHE A 152 -0.68 -14.98 -9.37
N LEU A 153 -1.52 -14.50 -8.45
CA LEU A 153 -1.11 -14.13 -7.10
C LEU A 153 -0.51 -15.31 -6.35
N LYS A 154 -1.07 -16.53 -6.50
CA LYS A 154 -0.44 -17.72 -5.92
C LYS A 154 1.00 -17.88 -6.42
N VAL A 155 1.22 -17.84 -7.73
CA VAL A 155 2.56 -18.02 -8.31
C VAL A 155 3.51 -16.89 -7.91
N PHE A 156 3.03 -15.65 -7.87
CA PHE A 156 3.77 -14.49 -7.37
C PHE A 156 4.25 -14.72 -5.93
N PHE A 157 3.34 -15.12 -5.02
CA PHE A 157 3.70 -15.35 -3.62
C PHE A 157 4.56 -16.61 -3.42
N GLU A 158 4.47 -17.61 -4.29
CA GLU A 158 5.40 -18.73 -4.31
C GLU A 158 6.83 -18.23 -4.61
N GLY A 159 7.00 -17.41 -5.65
CA GLY A 159 8.28 -16.77 -5.95
C GLY A 159 8.81 -15.90 -4.80
N TYR A 160 7.94 -15.09 -4.20
CA TYR A 160 8.28 -14.28 -3.03
C TYR A 160 8.82 -15.13 -1.86
N LEU A 161 8.13 -16.22 -1.51
CA LEU A 161 8.56 -17.10 -0.41
C LEU A 161 9.79 -17.96 -0.77
N GLU A 162 10.01 -18.25 -2.05
CA GLU A 162 11.25 -18.88 -2.53
C GLU A 162 12.48 -18.02 -2.23
N ALA A 163 12.40 -16.71 -2.49
CA ALA A 163 13.45 -15.75 -2.19
C ALA A 163 13.56 -15.43 -0.69
N SER A 164 12.43 -15.51 0.04
CA SER A 164 12.40 -15.22 1.48
C SER A 164 13.12 -16.30 2.33
N PRO A 165 13.81 -15.90 3.42
CA PRO A 165 14.31 -16.82 4.44
C PRO A 165 13.16 -17.48 5.23
N ASN A 166 11.98 -16.84 5.22
CA ASN A 166 10.74 -17.32 5.82
C ASN A 166 10.07 -18.28 4.84
N LYS A 167 10.51 -19.54 4.86
CA LYS A 167 9.89 -20.59 4.05
C LYS A 167 8.44 -20.79 4.46
N GLY A 168 7.60 -21.07 3.48
CA GLY A 168 6.17 -21.24 3.71
C GLY A 168 5.49 -21.91 2.55
N GLU A 169 4.18 -21.94 2.61
CA GLU A 169 3.34 -22.59 1.62
C GLU A 169 2.20 -21.66 1.20
N VAL A 170 1.91 -21.66 -0.11
CA VAL A 170 0.82 -20.92 -0.72
C VAL A 170 -0.19 -21.89 -1.32
N ARG A 171 -1.43 -21.89 -0.82
CA ARG A 171 -2.50 -22.77 -1.32
C ARG A 171 -3.74 -21.96 -1.72
N ILE A 172 -4.47 -22.43 -2.72
CA ILE A 172 -5.82 -21.92 -2.99
C ILE A 172 -6.82 -22.82 -2.25
N VAL A 173 -7.67 -22.24 -1.41
CA VAL A 173 -8.67 -22.93 -0.60
C VAL A 173 -9.98 -22.15 -0.67
N HIS A 174 -11.02 -22.76 -1.25
CA HIS A 174 -12.34 -22.14 -1.44
C HIS A 174 -12.27 -20.74 -2.11
N GLY A 175 -11.47 -20.61 -3.18
CA GLY A 175 -11.31 -19.36 -3.93
C GLY A 175 -10.44 -18.30 -3.26
N LYS A 176 -9.91 -18.56 -2.06
CA LYS A 176 -8.98 -17.67 -1.34
C LYS A 176 -7.57 -18.22 -1.36
N ILE A 177 -6.58 -17.34 -1.24
CA ILE A 177 -5.17 -17.74 -1.12
C ILE A 177 -4.84 -17.84 0.35
N ARG A 178 -4.31 -18.97 0.80
CA ARG A 178 -3.78 -19.16 2.15
C ARG A 178 -2.27 -19.21 2.09
N ILE A 179 -1.63 -18.35 2.88
CA ILE A 179 -0.19 -18.33 3.06
C ILE A 179 0.10 -18.77 4.48
N LYS A 180 0.90 -19.83 4.63
CA LYS A 180 1.36 -20.31 5.93
C LYS A 180 2.89 -20.27 5.96
N ILE A 181 3.45 -19.52 6.90
CA ILE A 181 4.89 -19.48 7.12
C ILE A 181 5.29 -20.64 8.04
N ASN A 182 6.33 -21.37 7.66
CA ASN A 182 6.91 -22.39 8.51
C ASN A 182 7.79 -21.67 9.53
N LYS A 183 7.46 -21.79 10.81
CA LYS A 183 8.39 -21.40 11.88
C LYS A 183 9.67 -22.20 11.66
N ARG A 184 10.80 -21.52 11.44
CA ARG A 184 12.10 -22.18 11.70
C ARG A 184 12.05 -22.61 13.16
N GLY A 185 12.23 -23.90 13.42
CA GLY A 185 12.55 -24.36 14.76
C GLY A 185 13.77 -23.55 15.23
N ASN A 186 13.72 -23.08 16.47
CA ASN A 186 14.83 -22.43 17.14
C ASN A 186 16.14 -23.11 16.74
N GLU A 187 17.06 -22.35 16.14
CA GLU A 187 18.46 -22.71 16.12
C GLU A 187 18.84 -22.98 17.58
N THR A 188 19.03 -24.25 17.86
CA THR A 188 19.40 -24.75 19.17
C THR A 188 20.90 -24.53 19.27
N SER A 189 21.28 -23.60 20.16
CA SER A 189 22.51 -23.59 20.97
C SER A 189 23.86 -23.70 20.26
#